data_AF-M4CM55-F1
#
_entry.id   AF-M4CM55-F1
#
_cell.length_a   1.000
_cell.length_b   1.000
_cell.length_c   1.000
_cell.angle_alpha   90.00
_cell.angle_beta   90.00
_cell.angle_gamma   90.00
#
_symmetry.space_group_name_H-M   'P 1'
#
loop_
_entity.id
_entity.type
_entity.pdbx_description
1 polymer ?
#
loop_
_entity_poly.entity_id
_entity_poly.type
_entity_poly.pdbx_seq_one_letter_code
_entity_poly.pdbx_strand_id
1 'polypeptide(L)' 'MIHQNVSSPLVAEALAVRKALQTASSLNVIHLRMFSDNQTLIRAINDNVSRKRSMAS' A
#
# COMPACT_ATOMS: atom_id res chain seq x y z
N MET A 1 -9.81 -20.19 -1.72
CA MET A 1 -8.98 -18.97 -1.91
C MET A 1 -9.21 -18.48 -3.33
N ILE A 2 -9.79 -17.30 -3.52
CA ILE A 2 -10.01 -16.72 -4.85
C ILE A 2 -8.69 -16.08 -5.32
N HIS A 3 -8.01 -16.70 -6.28
CA HIS A 3 -6.87 -16.10 -6.96
C HIS A 3 -7.41 -15.00 -7.88
N GLN A 4 -7.31 -13.75 -7.44
CA GLN A 4 -7.56 -12.61 -8.31
C GLN A 4 -6.46 -12.62 -9.38
N ASN A 5 -6.79 -13.07 -10.60
CA ASN A 5 -5.88 -12.94 -11.73
C ASN A 5 -5.73 -11.44 -12.03
N VAL A 6 -4.63 -10.88 -11.55
CA VAL A 6 -4.32 -9.47 -11.69
C VAL A 6 -3.59 -9.27 -13.02
N SER A 7 -4.25 -8.60 -13.96
CA SER A 7 -3.71 -8.38 -15.32
C SER A 7 -2.56 -7.35 -15.37
N SER A 8 -2.17 -6.76 -14.24
CA SER A 8 -1.12 -5.73 -14.17
C SER A 8 -0.25 -5.94 -12.93
N PRO A 9 1.09 -5.92 -13.08
CA PRO A 9 2.03 -5.96 -11.95
C PRO A 9 1.75 -4.88 -10.90
N LEU A 10 1.40 -3.66 -11.33
CA LEU A 10 1.05 -2.56 -10.44
C LEU A 10 -0.15 -2.89 -9.55
N VAL A 11 -1.19 -3.51 -10.12
CA VAL A 11 -2.40 -3.91 -9.39
C VAL A 11 -2.10 -5.04 -8.42
N ALA A 12 -1.26 -6.00 -8.83
CA ALA A 12 -0.82 -7.10 -7.98
C ALA A 12 -0.15 -6.58 -6.71
N GLU A 13 0.80 -5.65 -6.85
CA GLU A 13 1.55 -5.10 -5.74
C GLU A 13 0.70 -4.16 -4.87
N ALA A 14 -0.16 -3.34 -5.47
CA ALA A 14 -1.09 -2.51 -4.71
C ALA A 14 -2.02 -3.36 -3.84
N LEU A 15 -2.48 -4.51 -4.36
CA LEU A 15 -3.28 -5.46 -3.60
C LEU A 15 -2.48 -6.13 -2.48
N ALA A 16 -1.23 -6.52 -2.74
CA ALA A 16 -0.34 -7.07 -1.73
C ALA A 16 -0.12 -6.07 -0.58
N VAL A 17 0.17 -4.81 -0.90
CA VAL A 17 0.33 -3.74 0.09
C VAL A 17 -0.94 -3.55 0.91
N ARG A 18 -2.10 -3.47 0.25
CA ARG A 18 -3.39 -3.33 0.94
C ARG A 18 -3.66 -4.51 1.88
N LYS A 19 -3.38 -5.74 1.45
CA LYS A 19 -3.59 -6.94 2.28
C LYS A 19 -2.68 -6.94 3.49
N ALA A 20 -1.40 -6.62 3.31
CA ALA A 20 -0.46 -6.51 4.42
C ALA A 20 -0.89 -5.43 5.44
N LEU A 21 -1.40 -4.28 5.00
CA LEU A 21 -1.95 -3.25 5.90
C LEU A 21 -3.19 -3.73 6.67
N GLN A 22 -4.12 -4.41 6.00
CA GLN A 22 -5.31 -4.99 6.64
C GLN A 22 -4.91 -6.01 7.73
N THR A 23 -3.94 -6.89 7.41
CA THR A 23 -3.43 -7.88 8.36
C THR A 23 -2.69 -7.22 9.52
N ALA A 24 -1.81 -6.25 9.25
CA ALA A 24 -1.11 -5.49 10.30
C ALA A 24 -2.11 -4.80 11.24
N SER A 25 -3.15 -4.17 10.70
CA SER A 25 -4.23 -3.56 11.48
C SER A 25 -4.98 -4.59 12.34
N SER A 26 -5.29 -5.77 11.80
CA SER A 26 -5.95 -6.84 12.56
C SER A 26 -5.08 -7.39 13.70
N LEU A 27 -3.75 -7.29 13.56
CA LEU A 27 -2.77 -7.69 14.56
C LEU A 27 -2.34 -6.53 15.47
N ASN A 28 -2.97 -5.36 15.34
CA ASN A 28 -2.63 -4.12 16.06
C ASN A 28 -1.16 -3.68 15.90
N VAL A 29 -0.55 -3.99 14.76
CA VAL A 29 0.81 -3.54 14.39
C VAL A 29 0.71 -2.14 13.79
N ILE A 30 1.07 -1.15 14.59
CA ILE A 30 0.96 0.28 14.24
C ILE A 30 2.24 0.86 13.60
N HIS A 31 3.38 0.20 13.77
CA HIS A 31 4.66 0.61 13.19
C HIS A 31 5.08 -0.39 12.11
N LEU A 32 4.81 -0.03 10.86
CA LEU A 32 5.11 -0.88 9.71
C LEU A 32 6.04 -0.16 8.73
N ARG A 33 7.05 -0.89 8.24
CA ARG A 33 7.86 -0.48 7.10
C ARG A 33 7.66 -1.49 5.99
N MET A 34 7.22 -1.01 4.84
CA MET A 34 6.95 -1.84 3.66
C MET A 34 7.90 -1.45 2.53
N PHE A 35 8.29 -2.44 1.73
CA PHE A 35 9.17 -2.27 0.59
C PHE A 35 8.50 -2.85 -0.65
N SER A 36 8.69 -2.20 -1.79
CA SER A 36 8.27 -2.62 -3.12
C SER A 36 9.35 -2.15 -4.09
N ASP A 37 9.54 -2.88 -5.18
CA ASP A 37 10.41 -2.52 -6.30
C ASP A 37 9.67 -1.71 -7.39
N ASN A 38 8.33 -1.60 -7.29
CA ASN A 38 7.51 -0.85 -8.23
C ASN A 38 7.48 0.63 -7.91
N GLN A 39 8.36 1.35 -8.59
CA GLN A 39 8.53 2.79 -8.42
C GLN A 39 7.23 3.59 -8.59
N THR A 40 6.33 3.15 -9.47
CA THR A 40 5.02 3.80 -9.68
C THR A 40 4.16 3.70 -8.42
N LEU A 41 4.12 2.52 -7.81
CA LEU A 41 3.40 2.29 -6.56
C LEU A 41 4.00 3.11 -5.40
N ILE A 42 5.33 3.09 -5.27
CA ILE A 42 6.05 3.84 -4.23
C ILE A 42 5.73 5.34 -4.32
N ARG A 43 5.80 5.92 -5.52
CA ARG A 43 5.44 7.34 -5.75
C ARG A 43 3.99 7.61 -5.40
N ALA A 44 3.06 6.80 -5.93
CA ALA A 44 1.64 6.98 -5.66
C ALA A 44 1.30 6.93 -4.16
N ILE A 45 1.93 6.06 -3.38
CA ILE A 45 1.71 5.98 -1.93
C ILE A 45 2.31 7.20 -1.22
N ASN A 46 3.58 7.52 -1.48
CA ASN A 46 4.28 8.60 -0.79
C ASN A 46 3.72 10.00 -1.14
N ASP A 47 3.32 10.22 -2.39
CA ASP A 47 2.77 11.50 -2.85
C ASP A 47 1.36 11.74 -2.27
N ASN A 48 0.54 10.68 -2.12
CA ASN A 48 -0.76 10.77 -1.47
C ASN A 48 -0.66 11.02 0.05
N VAL A 49 0.32 10.42 0.73
CA VAL A 49 0.58 10.68 2.15
C VAL A 49 0.98 12.14 2.38
N SER A 50 1.73 12.73 1.44
CA SER A 50 2.20 14.12 1.53
C SER A 50 1.07 15.14 1.38
N ARG A 51 0.08 14.89 0.48
CA ARG A 51 -1.09 15.77 0.32
C ARG A 51 -2.01 15.79 1.55
N LYS A 52 -2.15 14.68 2.28
CA LYS A 52 -3.00 14.65 3.48
C LYS A 52 -2.42 15.45 4.65
N ARG A 53 -1.11 15.72 4.65
CA ARG A 53 -0.46 16.57 5.67
C ARG A 53 -0.60 18.07 5.42
N SER A 54 -0.76 18.53 4.16
CA SER A 54 -0.84 19.97 3.86
C SER A 54 -2.23 20.60 4.05
N MET A 55 -3.26 19.80 4.33
CA MET A 55 -4.63 20.27 4.60
C MET A 55 -4.99 20.27 6.09
N ALA A 56 -4.02 19.98 6.97
CA ALA A 56 -4.17 19.93 8.43
C ALA A 56 -3.30 20.98 9.14
N SER A 57 -2.94 22.07 8.45
CA SER A 57 -2.15 23.20 8.95
C SER A 57 -2.89 24.51 8.71
#